data_AF-A0AAP9H751-F1
#
_entry.id   AF-A0AAP9H751-F1
#
_cell.length_a   1.000
_cell.length_b   1.000
_cell.length_c   1.000
_cell.angle_alpha   90.00
_cell.angle_beta   90.00
_cell.angle_gamma   90.00
#
_symmetry.space_group_name_H-M   'P 1'
#
loop_
_entity.id
_entity.type
_entity.pdbx_description
1 polymer ?
#
loop_
_entity_poly.entity_id
_entity_poly.type
_entity_poly.pdbx_seq_one_letter_code
_entity_poly.pdbx_strand_id
1 'polypeptide(L)'
;MLSLFIITLVAFGLLALIIIVLLRTTALRLWQGVLLFLLPVLLANLLWFSWLHPRQQRQALATEVANQLSEAPGYRLLKTQEPVLWQLLNRELLHKRLAGVPPEEALGEMRGWLFDLVNQRLVRASDTAILNYIRVSVEEMQALQQQNAQSCFRFLYPQVNGGVNLQQLLPPQLNQRDAQALDELLAQSTGDEQPLDNQAAQRDLQKVVETLYSKWGDRLQQLNMPADTTVDRSAMCAMSIDLYNGILALPDKQAANLLRKMVSLTG
;
A
#
# COMPACT_ATOMS: atom_id res chain seq x y z
N MET A 1 -6.37 1.89 35.71
CA MET A 1 -4.99 1.81 36.26
C MET A 1 -4.94 1.88 37.79
N LEU A 2 -5.71 2.74 38.47
CA LEU A 2 -5.73 2.85 39.94
C LEU A 2 -6.04 1.53 40.70
N SER A 3 -6.98 0.71 40.23
CA SER A 3 -7.36 -0.55 40.88
C SER A 3 -6.23 -1.60 40.91
N LEU A 4 -5.47 -1.74 39.81
CA LEU A 4 -4.33 -2.66 39.73
C LEU A 4 -3.17 -2.27 40.67
N PHE A 5 -2.97 -0.97 40.88
CA PHE A 5 -1.93 -0.46 41.78
C PHE A 5 -2.26 -0.74 43.25
N ILE A 6 -3.53 -0.65 43.62
CA ILE A 6 -3.99 -0.93 44.99
C ILE A 6 -3.89 -2.44 45.27
N ILE A 7 -4.31 -3.29 44.33
CA ILE A 7 -4.24 -4.75 44.47
C ILE A 7 -2.79 -5.23 44.62
N THR A 8 -1.87 -4.67 43.82
CA THR A 8 -0.43 -5.02 43.91
C THR A 8 0.18 -4.58 45.23
N LEU A 9 -0.13 -3.36 45.71
CA LEU A 9 0.33 -2.89 47.03
C LEU A 9 -0.18 -3.76 48.18
N VAL A 10 -1.45 -4.15 48.17
CA VAL A 10 -2.03 -5.03 49.19
C VAL A 10 -1.36 -6.41 49.16
N ALA A 11 -1.11 -6.96 47.96
CA ALA A 11 -0.43 -8.25 47.82
C ALA A 11 1.02 -8.21 48.34
N PHE A 12 1.78 -7.15 48.04
CA PHE A 12 3.14 -6.97 48.57
C PHE A 12 3.14 -6.76 50.10
N GLY A 13 2.18 -6.02 50.63
CA GLY A 13 2.01 -5.81 52.07
C GLY A 13 1.72 -7.12 52.82
N LEU A 14 0.82 -7.95 52.29
CA LEU A 14 0.50 -9.27 52.85
C LEU A 14 1.70 -10.22 52.78
N LEU A 15 2.42 -10.24 51.65
CA LEU A 15 3.59 -11.10 51.46
C LEU A 15 4.73 -10.70 52.42
N ALA A 16 4.95 -9.40 52.63
CA ALA A 16 5.91 -8.91 53.62
C ALA A 16 5.50 -9.31 55.05
N LEU A 17 4.22 -9.21 55.40
CA LEU A 17 3.72 -9.56 56.73
C LEU A 17 3.87 -11.06 57.03
N ILE A 18 3.58 -11.92 56.04
CA ILE A 18 3.78 -13.38 56.15
C ILE A 18 5.26 -13.71 56.37
N ILE A 19 6.17 -13.07 55.63
CA ILE A 19 7.62 -13.29 55.78
C ILE A 19 8.11 -12.84 57.16
N ILE A 20 7.63 -11.70 57.67
CA ILE A 20 7.99 -11.18 59.01
C ILE A 20 7.54 -12.17 60.11
N VAL A 21 6.32 -12.70 60.00
CA VAL A 21 5.80 -13.70 60.96
C VAL A 21 6.66 -14.98 60.91
N LEU A 22 7.00 -15.47 59.72
CA LEU A 22 7.80 -16.68 59.53
C LEU A 22 9.27 -16.56 60.01
N LEU A 23 9.87 -15.36 59.91
CA LEU A 23 11.20 -15.08 60.45
C LEU A 23 11.19 -15.04 61.98
N ARG A 24 10.11 -14.55 62.60
CA ARG A 24 9.95 -14.50 64.06
C ARG A 24 9.66 -15.89 64.67
N THR A 25 9.04 -16.80 63.93
CA THR A 25 8.68 -18.15 64.41
C THR A 25 9.79 -19.20 64.20
N THR A 26 11.03 -18.79 63.91
CA THR A 26 12.25 -19.62 63.70
C THR A 26 12.24 -20.58 62.51
N ALA A 27 11.19 -20.57 61.68
CA ALA A 27 11.06 -21.47 60.53
C ALA A 27 11.94 -21.08 59.33
N LEU A 28 12.42 -19.84 59.26
CA LEU A 28 13.16 -19.29 58.11
C LEU A 28 14.35 -18.43 58.56
N ARG A 29 15.47 -18.55 57.84
CA ARG A 29 16.63 -17.65 57.98
C ARG A 29 16.40 -16.35 57.19
N LEU A 30 17.00 -15.26 57.64
CA LEU A 30 16.82 -13.91 57.07
C LEU A 30 17.07 -13.87 55.54
N TRP A 31 18.08 -14.58 55.04
CA TRP A 31 18.37 -14.67 53.60
C TRP A 31 17.27 -15.38 52.80
N GLN A 32 16.59 -16.37 53.38
CA GLN A 32 15.49 -17.08 52.73
C GLN A 32 14.24 -16.19 52.62
N GLY A 33 13.98 -15.35 53.63
CA GLY A 33 12.93 -14.34 53.57
C GLY A 33 13.19 -13.29 52.49
N VAL A 34 14.42 -12.80 52.38
CA VAL A 34 14.84 -11.88 51.31
C VAL A 34 14.69 -12.53 49.93
N LEU A 35 15.11 -13.80 49.79
CA LEU A 35 14.97 -14.55 48.53
C LEU A 35 13.49 -14.73 48.15
N LEU A 36 12.63 -15.11 49.10
CA LEU A 36 11.18 -15.29 48.89
C LEU A 36 10.47 -13.99 48.49
N PHE A 37 10.97 -12.84 48.95
CA PHE A 37 10.42 -11.54 48.57
C PHE A 37 10.92 -11.08 47.18
N LEU A 38 12.21 -11.25 46.89
CA LEU A 38 12.82 -10.76 45.65
C LEU A 38 12.52 -11.66 44.44
N LEU A 39 12.43 -12.97 44.63
CA LEU A 39 12.29 -13.93 43.53
C LEU A 39 10.99 -13.71 42.71
N PRO A 40 9.81 -13.47 43.32
CA PRO A 40 8.60 -13.12 42.58
C PRO A 40 8.72 -11.80 41.80
N VAL A 41 9.42 -10.80 42.36
CA VAL A 41 9.64 -9.50 41.70
C VAL A 41 10.54 -9.67 40.48
N LEU A 42 11.64 -10.41 40.64
CA LEU A 42 12.57 -10.70 39.55
C LEU A 42 11.90 -11.52 38.44
N LEU A 43 11.11 -12.55 38.79
CA LEU A 43 10.35 -13.33 37.82
C LEU A 43 9.29 -12.49 37.10
N ALA A 44 8.53 -11.66 37.83
CA ALA A 44 7.53 -10.78 37.23
C ALA A 44 8.16 -9.75 36.28
N ASN A 45 9.29 -9.16 36.67
CA ASN A 45 10.06 -8.23 35.85
C ASN A 45 10.61 -8.92 34.59
N LEU A 46 11.19 -10.12 34.74
CA LEU A 46 11.66 -10.93 33.62
C LEU A 46 10.52 -11.28 32.64
N LEU A 47 9.37 -11.77 33.14
CA LEU A 47 8.20 -12.09 32.32
C LEU A 47 7.62 -10.85 31.62
N TRP A 48 7.61 -9.70 32.30
CA TRP A 48 7.17 -8.44 31.73
C TRP A 48 8.03 -8.02 30.54
N PHE A 49 9.35 -7.90 30.72
CA PHE A 49 10.25 -7.46 29.65
C PHE A 49 10.45 -8.49 28.54
N SER A 50 10.49 -9.78 28.87
CA SER A 50 10.73 -10.83 27.87
C SER A 50 9.48 -11.16 27.05
N TRP A 51 8.28 -11.03 27.63
CA TRP A 51 7.06 -11.54 26.99
C TRP A 51 5.94 -10.53 26.87
N LEU A 52 5.56 -9.86 27.96
CA LEU A 52 4.37 -9.02 27.95
C LEU A 52 4.58 -7.70 27.20
N HIS A 53 5.66 -6.99 27.51
CA HIS A 53 6.04 -5.72 26.89
C HIS A 53 6.25 -5.82 25.37
N PRO A 54 7.03 -6.77 24.83
CA PRO A 54 7.19 -6.90 23.37
C PRO A 54 5.89 -7.30 22.67
N ARG A 55 5.01 -8.08 23.32
CA ARG A 55 3.68 -8.38 22.78
C ARG A 55 2.78 -7.15 22.72
N GLN A 56 2.75 -6.36 23.80
CA GLN A 56 1.95 -5.15 23.87
C GLN A 56 2.43 -4.11 22.84
N GLN A 57 3.74 -3.94 22.67
CA GLN A 57 4.31 -3.06 21.65
C GLN A 57 3.94 -3.52 20.23
N ARG A 58 4.01 -4.82 19.94
CA ARG A 58 3.60 -5.36 18.63
C ARG A 58 2.12 -5.16 18.36
N GLN A 59 1.26 -5.34 19.37
CA GLN A 59 -0.18 -5.09 19.24
C GLN A 59 -0.47 -3.61 19.01
N ALA A 60 0.15 -2.72 19.78
CA ALA A 60 0.01 -1.28 19.60
C ALA A 60 0.47 -0.84 18.21
N LEU A 61 1.60 -1.36 17.72
CA LEU A 61 2.08 -1.09 16.36
C LEU A 61 1.12 -1.65 15.30
N ALA A 62 0.56 -2.84 15.49
CA ALA A 62 -0.41 -3.41 14.56
C ALA A 62 -1.69 -2.56 14.47
N THR A 63 -2.18 -2.03 15.60
CA THR A 63 -3.32 -1.10 15.62
C THR A 63 -2.97 0.21 14.93
N GLU A 64 -1.79 0.77 15.20
CA GLU A 64 -1.30 1.99 14.53
C GLU A 64 -1.22 1.80 13.01
N VAL A 65 -0.61 0.70 12.55
CA VAL A 65 -0.53 0.32 11.14
C VAL A 65 -1.91 0.25 10.49
N ALA A 66 -2.87 -0.39 11.16
CA ALA A 66 -4.24 -0.50 10.66
C ALA A 66 -4.95 0.86 10.56
N ASN A 67 -4.71 1.77 11.52
CA ASN A 67 -5.24 3.12 11.47
C ASN A 67 -4.59 3.93 10.34
N GLN A 68 -3.26 3.89 10.21
CA GLN A 68 -2.53 4.58 9.15
C GLN A 68 -3.01 4.16 7.77
N LEU A 69 -3.15 2.86 7.52
CA LEU A 69 -3.67 2.37 6.24
C LEU A 69 -5.13 2.81 6.02
N SER A 70 -5.92 2.99 7.09
CA SER A 70 -7.33 3.39 7.01
C SER A 70 -7.52 4.88 6.73
N GLU A 71 -6.50 5.67 7.04
CA GLU A 71 -6.48 7.11 6.80
C GLU A 71 -5.81 7.46 5.46
N ALA A 72 -4.94 6.58 4.96
CA ALA A 72 -4.25 6.76 3.70
C ALA A 72 -5.23 6.77 2.50
N PRO A 73 -5.26 7.86 1.69
CA PRO A 73 -6.07 7.89 0.48
C PRO A 73 -5.61 6.81 -0.51
N GLY A 74 -6.56 6.22 -1.25
CA GLY A 74 -6.32 5.08 -2.13
C GLY A 74 -6.28 3.72 -1.42
N TYR A 75 -6.12 3.69 -0.09
CA TYR A 75 -6.16 2.46 0.71
C TYR A 75 -7.42 2.36 1.59
N ARG A 76 -7.93 3.49 2.10
CA ARG A 76 -9.05 3.55 3.04
C ARG A 76 -10.30 2.77 2.61
N LEU A 77 -10.61 2.76 1.31
CA LEU A 77 -11.79 2.09 0.76
C LEU A 77 -11.61 0.56 0.69
N LEU A 78 -10.39 0.06 0.68
CA LEU A 78 -10.10 -1.37 0.57
C LEU A 78 -10.60 -2.15 1.78
N LYS A 79 -10.68 -1.50 2.95
CA LYS A 79 -11.20 -2.14 4.17
C LYS A 79 -12.62 -2.68 3.98
N THR A 80 -13.45 -1.99 3.22
CA THR A 80 -14.85 -2.38 2.95
C THR A 80 -15.00 -3.07 1.61
N GLN A 81 -14.29 -2.60 0.57
CA GLN A 81 -14.43 -3.09 -0.79
C GLN A 81 -13.61 -4.35 -1.07
N GLU A 82 -12.44 -4.52 -0.41
CA GLU A 82 -11.45 -5.55 -0.69
C GLU A 82 -10.82 -6.11 0.60
N PRO A 83 -11.61 -6.75 1.49
CA PRO A 83 -11.16 -7.11 2.84
C PRO A 83 -9.98 -8.09 2.86
N VAL A 84 -9.83 -8.93 1.82
CA VAL A 84 -8.69 -9.86 1.69
C VAL A 84 -7.41 -9.11 1.36
N LEU A 85 -7.42 -8.24 0.34
CA LEU A 85 -6.28 -7.40 -0.03
C LEU A 85 -5.89 -6.48 1.13
N TRP A 86 -6.88 -5.90 1.82
CA TRP A 86 -6.70 -5.09 3.00
C TRP A 86 -5.90 -5.80 4.11
N GLN A 87 -6.21 -7.07 4.39
CA GLN A 87 -5.47 -7.85 5.39
C GLN A 87 -4.03 -8.14 4.96
N LEU A 88 -3.80 -8.39 3.66
CA LEU A 88 -2.47 -8.60 3.11
C LEU A 88 -1.61 -7.32 3.23
N LEU A 89 -2.16 -6.17 2.82
CA LEU A 89 -1.49 -4.88 2.93
C LEU A 89 -1.17 -4.50 4.37
N ASN A 90 -2.09 -4.72 5.32
CA ASN A 90 -1.82 -4.49 6.73
C ASN A 90 -0.68 -5.35 7.27
N ARG A 91 -0.62 -6.62 6.86
CA ARG A 91 0.44 -7.54 7.28
C ARG A 91 1.79 -7.10 6.71
N GLU A 92 1.82 -6.72 5.44
CA GLU A 92 3.03 -6.25 4.78
C GLU A 92 3.51 -4.93 5.39
N LEU A 93 2.61 -3.97 5.61
CA LEU A 93 2.94 -2.71 6.28
C LEU A 93 3.48 -2.96 7.70
N LEU A 94 2.85 -3.84 8.48
CA LEU A 94 3.35 -4.21 9.80
C LEU A 94 4.74 -4.85 9.73
N HIS A 95 4.98 -5.72 8.75
CA HIS A 95 6.30 -6.34 8.55
C HIS A 95 7.37 -5.29 8.25
N LYS A 96 7.11 -4.35 7.34
CA LYS A 96 8.02 -3.23 7.01
C LYS A 96 8.28 -2.32 8.20
N ARG A 97 7.23 -1.98 8.96
CA ARG A 97 7.35 -1.15 10.17
C ARG A 97 8.16 -1.82 11.26
N LEU A 98 8.02 -3.13 11.44
CA LEU A 98 8.87 -3.91 12.36
C LEU A 98 10.33 -3.99 11.90
N ALA A 99 10.58 -3.92 10.59
CA ALA A 99 11.92 -3.82 10.01
C ALA A 99 12.53 -2.39 10.11
N GLY A 100 11.79 -1.41 10.64
CA GLY A 100 12.25 -0.04 10.82
C GLY A 100 12.06 0.87 9.60
N VAL A 101 11.34 0.40 8.57
CA VAL A 101 11.02 1.23 7.39
C VAL A 101 10.06 2.36 7.79
N PRO A 102 10.31 3.61 7.37
CA PRO A 102 9.39 4.73 7.61
C PRO A 102 7.97 4.46 7.05
N PRO A 103 6.91 5.00 7.67
CA PRO A 103 5.53 4.74 7.25
C PRO A 103 5.22 5.10 5.79
N GLU A 104 5.60 6.31 5.38
CA GLU A 104 5.32 6.82 4.02
C GLU A 104 6.08 6.03 2.95
N GLU A 105 7.32 5.65 3.25
CA GLU A 105 8.13 4.79 2.39
C GLU A 105 7.49 3.41 2.24
N ALA A 106 7.10 2.77 3.36
CA ALA A 106 6.45 1.47 3.34
C ALA A 106 5.11 1.48 2.60
N LEU A 107 4.30 2.54 2.74
CA LEU A 107 3.07 2.73 1.97
C LEU A 107 3.36 2.86 0.47
N GLY A 108 4.34 3.69 0.10
CA GLY A 108 4.71 3.90 -1.30
C GLY A 108 5.18 2.63 -2.01
N GLU A 109 5.90 1.73 -1.32
CA GLU A 109 6.32 0.43 -1.87
C GLU A 109 5.15 -0.52 -2.16
N MET A 110 4.04 -0.40 -1.42
CA MET A 110 2.88 -1.27 -1.59
C MET A 110 1.98 -0.83 -2.75
N ARG A 111 2.21 0.33 -3.38
CA ARG A 111 1.35 0.83 -4.46
C ARG A 111 1.19 -0.16 -5.61
N GLY A 112 2.28 -0.83 -6.01
CA GLY A 112 2.24 -1.81 -7.09
C GLY A 112 1.28 -2.98 -6.84
N TRP A 113 0.92 -3.25 -5.59
CA TRP A 113 -0.03 -4.30 -5.21
C TRP A 113 -1.47 -3.95 -5.56
N LEU A 114 -1.74 -2.67 -5.84
CA LEU A 114 -3.05 -2.20 -6.27
C LEU A 114 -3.25 -2.32 -7.79
N PHE A 115 -2.23 -2.72 -8.55
CA PHE A 115 -2.27 -2.75 -10.02
C PHE A 115 -3.45 -3.58 -10.56
N ASP A 116 -3.57 -4.83 -10.10
CA ASP A 116 -4.65 -5.72 -10.56
C ASP A 116 -6.03 -5.18 -10.16
N LEU A 117 -6.16 -4.66 -8.95
CA LEU A 117 -7.39 -4.04 -8.47
C LEU A 117 -7.78 -2.84 -9.34
N VAL A 118 -6.83 -1.94 -9.61
CA VAL A 118 -7.05 -0.76 -10.46
C VAL A 118 -7.53 -1.18 -11.84
N ASN A 119 -6.89 -2.16 -12.48
CA ASN A 119 -7.31 -2.67 -13.78
C ASN A 119 -8.75 -3.20 -13.76
N GLN A 120 -9.13 -3.95 -12.72
CA GLN A 120 -10.51 -4.41 -12.54
C GLN A 120 -11.49 -3.25 -12.33
N ARG A 121 -11.08 -2.20 -11.60
CA ARG A 121 -11.93 -1.04 -11.32
C ARG A 121 -12.13 -0.12 -12.52
N LEU A 122 -11.16 -0.05 -13.44
CA LEU A 122 -11.27 0.77 -14.65
C LEU A 122 -12.48 0.39 -15.53
N VAL A 123 -12.88 -0.88 -15.60
CA VAL A 123 -14.05 -1.31 -16.40
C VAL A 123 -15.39 -0.83 -15.78
N ARG A 124 -15.42 -0.63 -14.46
CA ARG A 124 -16.63 -0.28 -13.69
C ARG A 124 -16.75 1.20 -13.36
N ALA A 125 -15.63 1.89 -13.30
CA ALA A 125 -15.55 3.31 -12.94
C ALA A 125 -16.33 4.19 -13.93
N SER A 126 -16.78 5.36 -13.45
CA SER A 126 -17.34 6.40 -14.31
C SER A 126 -16.29 6.93 -15.31
N ASP A 127 -16.75 7.52 -16.42
CA ASP A 127 -15.84 8.10 -17.43
C ASP A 127 -14.94 9.16 -16.81
N THR A 128 -15.50 10.03 -15.95
CA THR A 128 -14.77 11.12 -15.31
C THR A 128 -13.68 10.59 -14.39
N ALA A 129 -13.96 9.54 -13.61
CA ALA A 129 -12.98 8.97 -12.69
C ALA A 129 -11.82 8.28 -13.42
N ILE A 130 -12.12 7.53 -14.50
CA ILE A 130 -11.09 6.91 -15.36
C ILE A 130 -10.20 7.98 -15.98
N LEU A 131 -10.78 9.03 -16.58
CA LEU A 131 -10.02 10.06 -17.25
C LEU A 131 -9.19 10.90 -16.28
N ASN A 132 -9.72 11.17 -15.07
CA ASN A 132 -8.96 11.83 -14.02
C ASN A 132 -7.74 10.99 -13.61
N TYR A 133 -7.96 9.71 -13.30
CA TYR A 133 -6.90 8.77 -12.92
C TYR A 133 -5.82 8.67 -14.00
N ILE A 134 -6.20 8.39 -15.26
CA ILE A 134 -5.23 8.23 -16.36
C ILE A 134 -4.48 9.53 -16.64
N ARG A 135 -5.12 10.70 -16.53
CA ARG A 135 -4.42 11.99 -16.69
C ARG A 135 -3.34 12.17 -15.63
N VAL A 136 -3.66 11.87 -14.37
CA VAL A 136 -2.66 11.93 -13.30
C VAL A 136 -1.54 10.91 -13.52
N SER A 137 -1.86 9.66 -13.89
CA SER A 137 -0.84 8.65 -14.20
C SER A 137 0.07 9.07 -15.36
N VAL A 138 -0.42 9.79 -16.37
CA VAL A 138 0.42 10.36 -17.43
C VAL A 138 1.38 11.42 -16.90
N GLU A 139 0.92 12.29 -16.01
CA GLU A 139 1.80 13.26 -15.35
C GLU A 139 2.86 12.58 -14.48
N GLU A 140 2.51 11.51 -13.76
CA GLU A 140 3.46 10.67 -13.02
C GLU A 140 4.51 10.07 -13.98
N MET A 141 4.08 9.50 -15.10
CA MET A 141 4.99 8.95 -16.11
C MET A 141 5.95 10.00 -16.67
N GLN A 142 5.44 11.19 -17.00
CA GLN A 142 6.27 12.29 -17.49
C GLN A 142 7.30 12.74 -16.45
N ALA A 143 6.89 12.90 -15.19
CA ALA A 143 7.78 13.26 -14.09
C ALA A 143 8.85 12.20 -13.84
N LEU A 144 8.47 10.91 -13.90
CA LEU A 144 9.41 9.79 -13.78
C LEU A 144 10.37 9.73 -14.97
N GLN A 145 9.88 9.93 -16.19
CA GLN A 145 10.69 9.89 -17.40
C GLN A 145 11.80 10.95 -17.40
N GLN A 146 11.46 12.17 -16.95
CA GLN A 146 12.42 13.27 -16.87
C GLN A 146 13.56 13.00 -15.87
N GLN A 147 13.27 12.25 -14.81
CA GLN A 147 14.26 11.90 -13.79
C GLN A 147 15.06 10.65 -14.17
N ASN A 148 14.35 9.56 -14.48
CA ASN A 148 14.92 8.27 -14.80
C ASN A 148 13.92 7.40 -15.59
N ALA A 149 14.24 7.17 -16.87
CA ALA A 149 13.48 6.30 -17.76
C ALA A 149 13.20 4.89 -17.17
N GLN A 150 14.13 4.34 -16.37
CA GLN A 150 13.94 3.05 -15.71
C GLN A 150 12.81 3.07 -14.68
N SER A 151 12.64 4.18 -13.98
CA SER A 151 11.56 4.35 -12.99
C SER A 151 10.19 4.41 -13.67
N CYS A 152 10.09 5.12 -14.81
CA CYS A 152 8.88 5.13 -15.60
C CYS A 152 8.52 3.73 -16.14
N PHE A 153 9.51 2.98 -16.65
CA PHE A 153 9.29 1.61 -17.12
C PHE A 153 8.77 0.70 -15.99
N ARG A 154 9.37 0.78 -14.80
CA ARG A 154 8.92 0.03 -13.61
C ARG A 154 7.53 0.46 -13.11
N PHE A 155 7.16 1.72 -13.29
CA PHE A 155 5.82 2.22 -13.00
C PHE A 155 4.78 1.62 -13.96
N LEU A 156 5.09 1.56 -15.25
CA LEU A 156 4.22 0.97 -16.28
C LEU A 156 4.11 -0.55 -16.19
N TYR A 157 5.21 -1.22 -15.84
CA TYR A 157 5.32 -2.68 -15.85
C TYR A 157 5.87 -3.23 -14.51
N PRO A 158 5.16 -3.01 -13.39
CA PRO A 158 5.62 -3.42 -12.05
C PRO A 158 5.85 -4.93 -11.93
N GLN A 159 5.17 -5.75 -12.74
CA GLN A 159 5.29 -7.20 -12.80
C GLN A 159 6.60 -7.69 -13.44
N VAL A 160 7.30 -6.87 -14.23
CA VAL A 160 8.53 -7.26 -14.93
C VAL A 160 9.78 -6.98 -14.08
N ASN A 161 9.85 -5.79 -13.49
CA ASN A 161 11.04 -5.31 -12.79
C ASN A 161 10.78 -4.81 -11.36
N GLY A 162 9.59 -5.09 -10.81
CA GLY A 162 9.12 -4.53 -9.54
C GLY A 162 8.66 -3.08 -9.69
N GLY A 163 7.62 -2.68 -8.95
CA GLY A 163 7.08 -1.32 -8.95
C GLY A 163 8.05 -0.28 -8.37
N VAL A 164 7.63 0.99 -8.33
CA VAL A 164 8.41 2.12 -7.80
C VAL A 164 7.74 2.77 -6.60
N ASN A 165 8.54 3.39 -5.74
CA ASN A 165 8.02 4.20 -4.63
C ASN A 165 7.82 5.65 -5.08
N LEU A 166 6.58 6.02 -5.42
CA LEU A 166 6.27 7.37 -5.90
C LEU A 166 6.42 8.46 -4.84
N GLN A 167 6.25 8.12 -3.56
CA GLN A 167 6.44 9.07 -2.45
C GLN A 167 7.88 9.59 -2.39
N GLN A 168 8.85 8.77 -2.81
CA GLN A 168 10.26 9.15 -2.88
C GLN A 168 10.64 9.84 -4.18
N LEU A 169 9.96 9.52 -5.28
CA LEU A 169 10.36 9.93 -6.63
C LEU A 169 9.58 11.14 -7.17
N LEU A 170 8.38 11.40 -6.66
CA LEU A 170 7.50 12.44 -7.18
C LEU A 170 7.34 13.61 -6.22
N PRO A 171 7.04 14.82 -6.74
CA PRO A 171 6.69 15.97 -5.89
C PRO A 171 5.46 15.67 -5.01
N PRO A 172 5.42 16.17 -3.76
CA PRO A 172 4.31 15.91 -2.83
C PRO A 172 2.92 16.26 -3.39
N GLN A 173 2.82 17.32 -4.19
CA GLN A 173 1.56 17.74 -4.82
C GLN A 173 1.06 16.71 -5.84
N LEU A 174 1.96 16.07 -6.60
CA LEU A 174 1.59 15.06 -7.58
C LEU A 174 1.17 13.76 -6.87
N ASN A 175 1.91 13.36 -5.83
CA ASN A 175 1.52 12.24 -4.97
C ASN A 175 0.14 12.42 -4.32
N GLN A 176 -0.18 13.64 -3.89
CA GLN A 176 -1.50 13.94 -3.33
C GLN A 176 -2.62 13.83 -4.37
N ARG A 177 -2.41 14.39 -5.57
CA ARG A 177 -3.38 14.32 -6.66
C ARG A 177 -3.63 12.90 -7.12
N ASP A 178 -2.57 12.10 -7.19
CA ASP A 178 -2.72 10.71 -7.50
C ASP A 178 -3.53 9.98 -6.43
N ALA A 179 -3.18 10.13 -5.15
CA ALA A 179 -3.88 9.44 -4.09
C ALA A 179 -5.37 9.80 -4.05
N GLN A 180 -5.72 11.04 -4.42
CA GLN A 180 -7.10 11.49 -4.62
C GLN A 180 -7.76 10.84 -5.84
N ALA A 181 -7.07 10.80 -6.99
CA ALA A 181 -7.60 10.22 -8.22
C ALA A 181 -7.83 8.70 -8.08
N LEU A 182 -6.92 7.99 -7.40
CA LEU A 182 -7.10 6.58 -7.06
C LEU A 182 -8.29 6.38 -6.13
N ASP A 183 -8.44 7.19 -5.10
CA ASP A 183 -9.56 7.08 -4.16
C ASP A 183 -10.90 7.35 -4.86
N GLU A 184 -10.96 8.35 -5.74
CA GLU A 184 -12.13 8.63 -6.57
C GLU A 184 -12.46 7.46 -7.52
N LEU A 185 -11.44 6.88 -8.17
CA LEU A 185 -11.59 5.71 -9.03
C LEU A 185 -12.20 4.53 -8.26
N LEU A 186 -11.67 4.22 -7.08
CA LEU A 186 -12.18 3.15 -6.22
C LEU A 186 -13.59 3.45 -5.70
N ALA A 187 -13.89 4.70 -5.36
CA ALA A 187 -15.23 5.10 -4.91
C ALA A 187 -16.28 4.96 -6.01
N GLN A 188 -15.93 5.25 -7.26
CA GLN A 188 -16.86 5.26 -8.40
C GLN A 188 -16.91 3.94 -9.19
N SER A 189 -16.33 2.86 -8.66
CA SER A 189 -16.19 1.56 -9.36
C SER A 189 -16.77 0.37 -8.59
N THR A 190 -17.71 0.61 -7.67
CA THR A 190 -18.36 -0.44 -6.87
C THR A 190 -19.58 -1.08 -7.55
N GLY A 191 -20.08 -0.49 -8.64
CA GLY A 191 -21.24 -0.99 -9.38
C GLY A 191 -20.91 -2.00 -10.47
N ASP A 192 -21.88 -2.25 -11.33
CA ASP A 192 -21.73 -3.09 -12.52
C ASP A 192 -20.73 -2.47 -13.52
N GLU A 193 -20.25 -3.31 -14.44
CA GLU A 193 -19.42 -2.86 -15.55
C GLU A 193 -20.16 -1.83 -16.40
N GLN A 194 -19.45 -0.78 -16.82
CA GLN A 194 -20.01 0.21 -17.70
C GLN A 194 -20.15 -0.37 -19.13
N PRO A 195 -21.16 0.04 -19.90
CA PRO A 195 -21.32 -0.41 -21.27
C PRO A 195 -20.06 -0.15 -22.11
N LEU A 196 -19.64 -1.16 -22.87
CA LEU A 196 -18.47 -1.10 -23.75
C LEU A 196 -18.91 -1.24 -25.23
N ASP A 197 -18.73 -0.18 -26.00
CA ASP A 197 -18.84 -0.24 -27.47
C ASP A 197 -17.50 -0.70 -28.05
N ASN A 198 -17.40 -2.01 -28.28
CA ASN A 198 -16.20 -2.65 -28.81
C ASN A 198 -15.80 -2.13 -30.19
N GLN A 199 -16.78 -1.84 -31.06
CA GLN A 199 -16.49 -1.43 -32.43
C GLN A 199 -16.00 0.02 -32.48
N ALA A 200 -16.61 0.91 -31.67
CA ALA A 200 -16.12 2.27 -31.52
C ALA A 200 -14.71 2.30 -30.92
N ALA A 201 -14.47 1.59 -29.81
CA ALA A 201 -13.16 1.52 -29.19
C ALA A 201 -12.08 1.02 -30.16
N GLN A 202 -12.39 0.00 -30.98
CA GLN A 202 -11.43 -0.52 -31.95
C GLN A 202 -11.07 0.51 -33.04
N ARG A 203 -12.04 1.30 -33.52
CA ARG A 203 -11.77 2.39 -34.49
C ARG A 203 -10.95 3.51 -33.86
N ASP A 204 -11.28 3.88 -32.63
CA ASP A 204 -10.55 4.93 -31.90
C ASP A 204 -9.10 4.49 -31.63
N LEU A 205 -8.88 3.22 -31.25
CA LEU A 205 -7.55 2.65 -31.09
C LEU A 205 -6.74 2.71 -32.39
N GLN A 206 -7.34 2.30 -33.51
CA GLN A 206 -6.68 2.34 -34.83
C GLN A 206 -6.22 3.76 -35.17
N LYS A 207 -7.09 4.75 -34.99
CA LYS A 207 -6.76 6.16 -35.24
C LYS A 207 -5.60 6.66 -34.37
N VAL A 208 -5.59 6.31 -33.08
CA VAL A 208 -4.50 6.68 -32.17
C VAL A 208 -3.19 6.00 -32.60
N VAL A 209 -3.22 4.69 -32.89
CA VAL A 209 -2.04 3.92 -33.32
C VAL A 209 -1.49 4.41 -34.65
N GLU A 210 -2.33 4.73 -35.64
CA GLU A 210 -1.91 5.31 -36.92
C GLU A 210 -1.14 6.63 -36.72
N THR A 211 -1.64 7.47 -35.82
CA THR A 211 -0.97 8.73 -35.46
C THR A 211 0.39 8.46 -34.82
N LEU A 212 0.47 7.52 -33.88
CA LEU A 212 1.73 7.14 -33.24
C LEU A 212 2.73 6.52 -34.21
N TYR A 213 2.25 5.73 -35.19
CA TYR A 213 3.10 5.03 -36.14
C TYR A 213 3.90 6.02 -37.00
N SER A 214 3.34 7.19 -37.29
CA SER A 214 4.07 8.27 -37.96
C SER A 214 5.31 8.76 -37.20
N LYS A 215 5.33 8.67 -35.86
CA LYS A 215 6.43 9.10 -35.00
C LYS A 215 7.38 7.96 -34.64
N TRP A 216 6.84 6.79 -34.32
CA TRP A 216 7.59 5.69 -33.71
C TRP A 216 7.90 4.54 -34.68
N GLY A 217 7.14 4.42 -35.78
CA GLY A 217 7.26 3.33 -36.74
C GLY A 217 7.08 1.96 -36.08
N ASP A 218 7.85 0.98 -36.55
CA ASP A 218 7.79 -0.41 -36.08
C ASP A 218 8.13 -0.59 -34.59
N ARG A 219 8.79 0.40 -33.96
CA ARG A 219 9.09 0.35 -32.53
C ARG A 219 7.85 0.25 -31.65
N LEU A 220 6.68 0.70 -32.13
CA LEU A 220 5.41 0.55 -31.39
C LEU A 220 5.06 -0.90 -31.07
N GLN A 221 5.51 -1.86 -31.87
CA GLN A 221 5.25 -3.27 -31.61
C GLN A 221 5.88 -3.74 -30.29
N GLN A 222 6.93 -3.06 -29.82
CA GLN A 222 7.57 -3.34 -28.53
C GLN A 222 6.63 -3.13 -27.34
N LEU A 223 5.61 -2.27 -27.46
CA LEU A 223 4.61 -2.06 -26.40
C LEU A 223 3.86 -3.35 -26.03
N ASN A 224 3.77 -4.31 -26.95
CA ASN A 224 3.14 -5.61 -26.72
C ASN A 224 4.11 -6.66 -26.14
N MET A 225 5.40 -6.33 -25.97
CA MET A 225 6.44 -7.24 -25.50
C MET A 225 7.26 -6.64 -24.35
N PRO A 226 6.64 -6.17 -23.24
CA PRO A 226 7.36 -5.47 -22.18
C PRO A 226 8.35 -6.34 -21.40
N ALA A 227 8.24 -7.67 -21.47
CA ALA A 227 9.17 -8.60 -20.81
C ALA A 227 10.44 -8.89 -21.63
N ASP A 228 10.50 -8.46 -22.89
CA ASP A 228 11.69 -8.67 -23.71
C ASP A 228 12.83 -7.74 -23.25
N THR A 229 13.95 -8.34 -22.86
CA THR A 229 15.12 -7.60 -22.34
C THR A 229 15.81 -6.72 -23.38
N THR A 230 15.51 -6.88 -24.67
CA THR A 230 16.11 -6.12 -25.77
C THR A 230 15.41 -4.80 -26.05
N VAL A 231 14.25 -4.55 -25.42
CA VAL A 231 13.50 -3.29 -25.60
C VAL A 231 14.22 -2.10 -25.00
N ASP A 232 14.14 -0.96 -25.69
CA ASP A 232 14.58 0.31 -25.14
C ASP A 232 13.52 0.81 -24.14
N ARG A 233 13.80 0.64 -22.84
CA ARG A 233 12.90 1.03 -21.75
C ARG A 233 12.56 2.53 -21.74
N SER A 234 13.47 3.39 -22.21
CA SER A 234 13.19 4.82 -22.35
C SER A 234 12.21 5.09 -23.47
N ALA A 235 12.42 4.44 -24.62
CA ALA A 235 11.48 4.50 -25.73
C ALA A 235 10.10 3.92 -25.33
N MET A 236 10.06 2.84 -24.57
CA MET A 236 8.80 2.26 -24.07
C MET A 236 8.00 3.27 -23.23
N CYS A 237 8.65 3.95 -22.28
CA CYS A 237 8.00 4.99 -21.50
C CYS A 237 7.46 6.13 -22.40
N ALA A 238 8.28 6.62 -23.34
CA ALA A 238 7.90 7.70 -24.25
C ALA A 238 6.69 7.31 -25.13
N MET A 239 6.72 6.11 -25.69
CA MET A 239 5.64 5.57 -26.52
C MET A 239 4.35 5.40 -25.72
N SER A 240 4.43 4.91 -24.48
CA SER A 240 3.26 4.79 -23.60
C SER A 240 2.66 6.15 -23.23
N ILE A 241 3.50 7.15 -22.91
CA ILE A 241 3.03 8.52 -22.65
C ILE A 241 2.32 9.09 -23.87
N ASP A 242 2.89 8.94 -25.07
CA ASP A 242 2.26 9.42 -26.31
C ASP A 242 0.94 8.68 -26.58
N LEU A 243 0.87 7.37 -26.31
CA LEU A 243 -0.35 6.57 -26.46
C LEU A 243 -1.47 7.08 -25.55
N TYR A 244 -1.21 7.22 -24.25
CA TYR A 244 -2.23 7.73 -23.33
C TYR A 244 -2.61 9.17 -23.62
N ASN A 245 -1.67 10.03 -24.04
CA ASN A 245 -2.00 11.39 -24.50
C ASN A 245 -2.88 11.38 -25.75
N GLY A 246 -2.61 10.49 -26.71
CA GLY A 246 -3.44 10.32 -27.90
C GLY A 246 -4.87 9.87 -27.55
N ILE A 247 -5.01 8.99 -26.57
CA ILE A 247 -6.32 8.56 -26.06
C ILE A 247 -7.03 9.71 -25.35
N LEU A 248 -6.34 10.42 -24.45
CA LEU A 248 -6.90 11.56 -23.70
C LEU A 248 -7.26 12.77 -24.59
N ALA A 249 -6.75 12.82 -25.82
CA ALA A 249 -7.12 13.84 -26.81
C ALA A 249 -8.45 13.54 -27.53
N LEU A 250 -9.00 12.34 -27.38
CA LEU A 250 -10.34 12.00 -27.88
C LEU A 250 -11.42 12.65 -27.01
N PRO A 251 -12.65 12.82 -27.51
CA PRO A 251 -13.80 13.18 -26.67
C PRO A 251 -13.93 12.23 -25.48
N ASP A 252 -14.25 12.76 -24.30
CA ASP A 252 -14.26 12.03 -23.01
C ASP A 252 -14.93 10.64 -23.07
N LYS A 253 -16.11 10.56 -23.71
CA LYS A 253 -16.84 9.30 -23.88
C LYS A 253 -16.06 8.26 -24.69
N GLN A 254 -15.39 8.69 -25.75
CA GLN A 254 -14.57 7.84 -26.62
C GLN A 254 -13.30 7.40 -25.89
N ALA A 255 -12.61 8.35 -25.24
CA ALA A 255 -11.42 8.07 -24.45
C ALA A 255 -11.70 7.04 -23.34
N ALA A 256 -12.77 7.23 -22.56
CA ALA A 256 -13.15 6.29 -21.52
C ALA A 256 -13.57 4.91 -22.07
N ASN A 257 -14.33 4.87 -23.17
CA ASN A 257 -14.70 3.61 -23.85
C ASN A 257 -13.47 2.84 -24.34
N LEU A 258 -12.49 3.54 -24.91
CA LEU A 258 -11.21 2.96 -25.36
C LEU A 258 -10.36 2.46 -24.17
N LEU A 259 -10.24 3.24 -23.09
CA LEU A 259 -9.49 2.83 -21.90
C LEU A 259 -10.07 1.56 -21.28
N ARG A 260 -11.40 1.45 -21.18
CA ARG A 260 -12.07 0.21 -20.74
C ARG A 260 -11.74 -0.96 -21.66
N LYS A 261 -11.79 -0.76 -22.99
CA LYS A 261 -11.42 -1.80 -23.95
C LYS A 261 -10.00 -2.32 -23.73
N MET A 262 -9.04 -1.41 -23.53
CA MET A 262 -7.63 -1.78 -23.36
C MET A 262 -7.41 -2.67 -22.14
N VAL A 263 -8.03 -2.35 -21.00
CA VAL A 263 -7.87 -3.15 -19.78
C VAL A 263 -8.64 -4.48 -19.84
N SER A 264 -9.78 -4.53 -20.54
CA SER A 264 -10.53 -5.77 -20.77
C SER A 264 -9.80 -6.77 -21.67
N LEU A 265 -8.78 -6.34 -22.42
CA LEU A 265 -7.95 -7.23 -23.25
C LEU A 265 -6.76 -7.83 -22.49
N THR A 266 -6.40 -7.23 -21.35
CA THR A 266 -5.27 -7.65 -20.51
C THR A 266 -5.68 -8.54 -19.33
N GLY A 267 -6.98 -8.78 -19.16
CA GLY A 267 -7.57 -9.63 -18.11
C GLY A 267 -8.03 -10.99 -18.62
#